data_AF-A0A425W9Y4-F1
#
_entry.id   AF-A0A425W9Y4-F1
#
_cell.length_a   1.000
_cell.length_b   1.000
_cell.length_c   1.000
_cell.angle_alpha   90.00
_cell.angle_beta   90.00
_cell.angle_gamma   90.00
#
_symmetry.space_group_name_H-M   'P 1'
#
loop_
_entity.id
_entity.type
_entity.pdbx_description
1 polymer ?
#
loop_
_entity_poly.entity_id
_entity_poly.type
_entity_poly.pdbx_seq_one_letter_code
_entity_poly.pdbx_strand_id
1 'polypeptide(L)'
;MPKTEEMTNFTFKMDRKTRNSYSKLCDDFGLSMSSATLALVRQAVRTQSMSFSMRDENGFTPAQAAELQKRIDEIEQGNVVRHDLIEE
;
A
#
# COMPACT_ATOMS: atom_id res chain seq x y z
N MET A 1 -5.81 32.11 -1.17
CA MET A 1 -4.90 31.63 -2.23
C MET A 1 -4.14 30.44 -1.66
N PRO A 2 -4.16 29.25 -2.28
CA PRO A 2 -3.37 28.13 -1.78
C PRO A 2 -1.90 28.51 -1.87
N LYS A 3 -1.19 28.36 -0.75
CA LYS A 3 0.24 28.67 -0.64
C LYS A 3 0.96 27.69 -1.58
N THR A 4 1.61 28.18 -2.63
CA THR A 4 2.43 27.34 -3.51
C THR A 4 3.48 26.67 -2.64
N GLU A 5 3.39 25.34 -2.51
CA GLU A 5 4.34 24.57 -1.70
C GLU A 5 5.74 24.71 -2.31
N GLU A 6 6.70 25.12 -1.49
CA GLU A 6 8.09 25.26 -1.91
C GLU A 6 8.68 23.87 -2.15
N MET A 7 9.03 23.57 -3.41
CA MET A 7 9.59 22.28 -3.79
C MET A 7 11.05 22.20 -3.37
N THR A 8 11.42 21.13 -2.65
CA THR A 8 12.80 20.91 -2.18
C THR A 8 13.38 19.62 -2.75
N ASN A 9 14.71 19.59 -2.87
CA ASN A 9 15.43 18.43 -3.39
C ASN A 9 15.67 17.39 -2.29
N PHE A 10 15.39 16.13 -2.60
CA PHE A 10 15.64 14.99 -1.72
C PHE A 10 16.62 14.03 -2.41
N THR A 11 17.84 13.90 -1.86
CA THR A 11 18.89 13.02 -2.40
C THR A 11 19.41 12.10 -1.30
N PHE A 12 19.48 10.80 -1.59
CA PHE A 12 20.02 9.80 -0.67
C PHE A 12 20.85 8.78 -1.45
N LYS A 13 21.79 8.14 -0.76
CA LYS A 13 22.63 7.07 -1.32
C LYS A 13 21.91 5.74 -1.18
N MET A 14 21.97 4.91 -2.21
CA MET A 14 21.52 3.52 -2.17
C MET A 14 22.46 2.62 -2.97
N ASP A 15 22.44 1.34 -2.64
CA ASP A 15 23.16 0.33 -3.42
C ASP A 15 22.60 0.22 -4.84
N ARG A 16 23.47 -0.13 -5.80
CA ARG A 16 23.11 -0.25 -7.22
C ARG A 16 22.09 -1.36 -7.47
N LYS A 17 22.16 -2.48 -6.75
CA LYS A 17 21.21 -3.58 -6.87
C LYS A 17 19.82 -3.13 -6.44
N THR A 18 19.73 -2.47 -5.29
CA THR A 18 18.45 -1.93 -4.77
C THR A 18 17.85 -0.90 -5.71
N ARG A 19 18.67 0.02 -6.26
CA ARG A 19 18.21 0.96 -7.29
C ARG A 19 17.56 0.24 -8.47
N ASN A 20 18.23 -0.76 -9.01
CA ASN A 20 17.76 -1.44 -10.22
C ASN A 20 16.46 -2.20 -9.94
N SER A 21 16.37 -2.89 -8.80
CA SER A 21 15.13 -3.55 -8.38
C SER A 21 13.98 -2.54 -8.20
N TYR A 22 14.26 -1.39 -7.59
CA TYR A 22 13.26 -0.34 -7.40
C TYR A 22 12.81 0.29 -8.73
N SER A 23 13.75 0.53 -9.66
CA SER A 23 13.43 1.02 -11.01
C SER A 23 12.46 0.07 -11.71
N LYS A 24 12.78 -1.22 -11.73
CA LYS A 24 11.94 -2.23 -12.38
C LYS A 24 10.54 -2.28 -11.75
N LEU A 25 10.47 -2.25 -10.41
CA LEU A 25 9.19 -2.21 -9.69
C LEU A 25 8.36 -0.98 -10.09
N CYS A 26 8.98 0.19 -10.20
CA CYS A 26 8.28 1.40 -10.63
C CYS A 26 7.79 1.30 -12.09
N ASP A 27 8.60 0.74 -12.98
CA ASP A 27 8.26 0.52 -14.38
C ASP A 27 7.08 -0.47 -14.53
N ASP A 28 7.06 -1.54 -13.74
CA ASP A 28 5.94 -2.51 -13.70
C ASP A 28 4.62 -1.86 -13.25
N PHE A 29 4.68 -0.82 -12.41
CA PHE A 29 3.54 -0.01 -12.01
C PHE A 29 3.24 1.17 -12.95
N GLY A 30 4.03 1.40 -14.00
CA GLY A 30 3.89 2.54 -14.90
C GLY A 30 4.19 3.90 -14.25
N LEU A 31 5.01 3.91 -13.19
CA LEU A 31 5.36 5.10 -12.42
C LEU A 31 6.83 5.47 -12.57
N SER A 32 7.15 6.76 -12.50
CA SER A 32 8.53 7.18 -12.31
C SER A 32 8.99 6.90 -10.87
N MET A 33 10.29 6.60 -10.68
CA MET A 33 10.87 6.41 -9.35
C MET A 33 10.60 7.61 -8.41
N SER A 34 10.64 8.83 -8.93
CA SER A 34 10.36 10.05 -8.15
C SER A 34 8.90 10.12 -7.70
N SER A 35 7.96 9.79 -8.59
CA SER A 35 6.53 9.75 -8.27
C SER A 35 6.21 8.67 -7.23
N ALA A 36 6.78 7.48 -7.41
CA ALA A 36 6.61 6.37 -6.47
C ALA A 36 7.22 6.69 -5.08
N THR A 37 8.41 7.31 -5.06
CA THR A 37 9.07 7.73 -3.81
C THR A 37 8.25 8.81 -3.10
N LEU A 38 7.74 9.80 -3.85
CA LEU A 38 6.89 10.85 -3.29
C LEU A 38 5.60 10.29 -2.70
N ALA A 39 4.96 9.33 -3.37
CA ALA A 39 3.78 8.65 -2.86
C ALA A 39 4.09 7.90 -1.55
N LEU A 40 5.23 7.22 -1.49
CA LEU A 40 5.69 6.52 -0.29
C LEU A 40 5.93 7.51 0.88
N VAL A 41 6.62 8.61 0.64
CA VAL A 41 6.88 9.65 1.65
C VAL A 41 5.58 10.26 2.15
N ARG A 42 4.66 10.62 1.25
CA ARG A 42 3.33 11.14 1.61
C ARG A 42 2.53 10.14 2.44
N GLN A 43 2.59 8.87 2.08
CA GLN A 43 1.92 7.82 2.82
C GLN A 43 2.48 7.71 4.24
N ALA A 44 3.80 7.67 4.40
CA ALA A 44 4.47 7.59 5.70
C ALA A 44 4.13 8.79 6.60
N VAL A 45 4.10 10.00 6.03
CA VAL A 45 3.69 11.22 6.75
C VAL A 45 2.22 11.14 7.17
N ARG A 46 1.33 10.70 6.26
CA ARG A 46 -0.11 10.58 6.52
C ARG A 46 -0.41 9.57 7.61
N THR A 47 0.31 8.45 7.67
CA THR A 47 0.10 7.40 8.67
C THR A 47 0.92 7.61 9.94
N GLN A 48 1.78 8.64 10.01
CA GLN A 48 2.74 8.87 11.11
C GLN A 48 3.53 7.60 11.46
N SER A 49 3.82 6.77 10.45
CA SER A 49 4.41 5.45 10.62
C SER A 49 5.25 5.09 9.41
N MET A 50 6.47 4.60 9.67
CA MET A 50 7.37 4.02 8.66
C MET A 50 7.17 2.51 8.52
N SER A 51 6.04 1.96 8.97
CA SER A 51 5.76 0.53 8.82
C SER A 51 5.42 0.20 7.37
N PHE A 52 6.37 -0.42 6.67
CA PHE A 52 6.14 -1.05 5.38
C PHE A 52 5.47 -2.41 5.62
N SER A 53 4.16 -2.50 5.41
CA SER A 53 3.51 -3.80 5.33
C SER A 53 3.80 -4.39 3.94
N MET A 54 4.40 -5.57 3.85
CA MET A 54 4.35 -6.34 2.61
C MET A 54 2.87 -6.55 2.27
N ARG A 55 2.48 -6.09 1.09
CA ARG A 55 1.13 -6.23 0.56
C ARG A 55 1.20 -7.16 -0.65
N ASP A 56 0.21 -8.03 -0.79
CA ASP A 56 0.06 -8.87 -1.96
C ASP A 56 -0.37 -8.07 -3.19
N GLU A 57 -0.56 -8.75 -4.34
CA GLU A 57 -1.03 -8.14 -5.59
C GLU A 57 -2.38 -7.40 -5.45
N ASN A 58 -3.16 -7.75 -4.43
CA ASN A 58 -4.47 -7.16 -4.12
C ASN A 58 -4.39 -6.05 -3.05
N GLY A 59 -3.19 -5.72 -2.58
CA GLY A 59 -2.97 -4.68 -1.58
C GLY A 59 -3.25 -5.11 -0.14
N PHE A 60 -3.48 -6.40 0.14
CA PHE A 60 -3.72 -6.93 1.48
C PHE A 60 -2.42 -7.29 2.19
N THR A 61 -2.36 -7.05 3.50
CA THR A 61 -1.30 -7.64 4.32
C THR A 61 -1.52 -9.15 4.46
N PRO A 62 -0.49 -9.95 4.77
CA PRO A 62 -0.65 -11.39 5.00
C PRO A 62 -1.73 -11.72 6.04
N ALA A 63 -1.86 -10.89 7.07
CA ALA A 63 -2.91 -11.03 8.08
C ALA A 63 -4.31 -10.75 7.52
N GLN A 64 -4.44 -9.74 6.66
CA GLN A 64 -5.71 -9.43 5.99
C GLN A 64 -6.11 -10.51 4.99
N ALA A 65 -5.17 -11.02 4.21
CA ALA A 65 -5.42 -12.13 3.29
C ALA A 65 -5.83 -13.41 4.04
N ALA A 66 -5.18 -13.72 5.18
CA ALA A 66 -5.53 -14.85 6.02
C ALA A 66 -6.93 -14.72 6.64
N GLU A 67 -7.30 -13.53 7.12
CA GLU A 67 -8.64 -13.25 7.62
C GLU A 67 -9.71 -13.36 6.52
N LEU A 68 -9.41 -12.85 5.31
CA LEU A 68 -10.31 -12.96 4.17
C LEU A 68 -10.54 -14.43 3.79
N GLN A 69 -9.47 -15.22 3.74
CA GLN A 69 -9.54 -16.66 3.48
C GLN A 69 -10.37 -17.38 4.55
N LYS A 70 -10.13 -17.09 5.83
CA LYS A 70 -10.90 -17.67 6.94
C LYS A 70 -12.40 -17.40 6.80
N ARG A 71 -12.77 -16.18 6.41
CA ARG A 71 -14.18 -15.81 6.20
C ARG A 71 -14.79 -16.49 4.98
N ILE A 72 -14.03 -16.67 3.90
CA ILE A 72 -14.47 -17.44 2.74
C ILE A 72 -14.77 -18.89 3.17
N ASP A 73 -13.86 -19.51 3.91
CA ASP A 73 -14.03 -20.88 4.40
C ASP A 73 -15.26 -21.01 5.33
N GLU A 74 -15.50 -20.02 6.21
CA GLU A 74 -16.68 -19.97 7.08
C GLU A 74 -18.00 -19.84 6.28
N ILE A 75 -17.98 -19.06 5.19
CA ILE A 75 -19.11 -18.92 4.26
C ILE A 75 -19.38 -20.24 3.51
N GLU A 76 -18.33 -20.87 2.99
CA GLU A 76 -18.44 -22.15 2.27
C GLU A 76 -18.94 -23.28 3.18
N GLN A 77 -18.58 -23.26 4.46
CA GLN A 77 -19.05 -24.21 5.47
C GLN A 77 -20.49 -23.92 5.95
N GLY A 78 -21.13 -22.85 5.45
CA GLY A 78 -22.50 -22.48 5.81
C GLY A 78 -22.65 -21.87 7.20
N ASN A 79 -21.55 -21.51 7.87
CA ASN A 79 -21.53 -20.92 9.20
C ASN A 79 -21.64 -19.39 9.15
N VAL A 80 -22.65 -18.88 8.43
CA VAL A 80 -22.85 -17.44 8.25
C VAL A 80 -24.20 -17.00 8.79
N VAL A 81 -24.16 -16.02 9.68
CA VAL A 81 -25.35 -15.30 10.12
C VAL A 81 -25.60 -14.19 9.12
N ARG A 82 -26.69 -14.31 8.35
CA ARG A 82 -27.12 -13.25 7.43
C ARG A 82 -27.71 -12.13 8.27
N HIS A 83 -26.99 -11.01 8.36
CA HIS A 83 -27.54 -9.78 8.93
C HIS A 83 -28.14 -8.97 7.78
N ASP A 84 -29.42 -8.62 7.91
CA ASP A 84 -30.07 -7.71 6.96
C ASP A 84 -29.45 -6.31 7.06
N LEU A 85 -29.49 -5.57 5.95
CA LEU A 85 -29.07 -4.17 5.91
C LEU A 85 -29.90 -3.39 6.93
N ILE A 86 -29.22 -2.81 7.91
CA ILE A 86 -29.85 -1.92 8.88
C ILE A 86 -29.94 -0.55 8.20
N GLU A 87 -31.14 -0.18 7.76
CA GLU A 87 -31.44 1.19 7.33
C GLU A 87 -31.70 2.03 8.59
N GLU A 88 -30.80 2.98 8.90
CA GLU A 88 -31.09 4.17 9.72
C GLU A 88 -30.67 5.44 8.96
#